data_AF-A0A5B9CYU2-F1
#
_entry.id   AF-A0A5B9CYU2-F1
#
_cell.length_a   1.000
_cell.length_b   1.000
_cell.length_c   1.000
_cell.angle_alpha   90.00
_cell.angle_beta   90.00
_cell.angle_gamma   90.00
#
_symmetry.space_group_name_H-M   'P 1'
#
loop_
_entity.id
_entity.type
_entity.pdbx_description
1 polymer ?
#
loop_
_entity_poly.entity_id
_entity_poly.type
_entity_poly.pdbx_seq_one_letter_code
_entity_poly.pdbx_strand_id
1 'polypeptide(L)' 'MNKVIITALLLCTGLAIAGCEKTYSVKEFKTNEKLYEEWAKKCEKDDSPFKSSQNCKNLRQAYVELFLRP' A
#
# COMPACT_ATOMS: atom_id res chain seq x y z
N MET A 1 -34.29 -9.46 -17.42
CA MET A 1 -33.23 -10.32 -16.85
C MET A 1 -31.80 -9.84 -17.14
N ASN A 2 -31.54 -8.96 -18.13
CA ASN A 2 -30.17 -8.43 -18.36
C ASN A 2 -29.72 -7.30 -17.41
N LYS A 3 -30.65 -6.49 -16.88
CA LYS A 3 -30.29 -5.30 -16.07
C LYS A 3 -29.54 -5.67 -14.78
N VAL A 4 -29.96 -6.74 -14.12
CA VAL A 4 -29.37 -7.23 -12.86
C VAL A 4 -27.93 -7.74 -13.09
N ILE A 5 -27.68 -8.38 -14.23
CA ILE A 5 -26.35 -8.91 -14.59
C ILE A 5 -25.37 -7.76 -14.84
N ILE A 6 -25.80 -6.72 -15.56
CA ILE A 6 -24.96 -5.54 -15.86
C ILE A 6 -24.59 -4.78 -14.58
N THR A 7 -25.54 -4.60 -13.66
CA THR A 7 -25.27 -3.94 -12.37
C THR A 7 -24.34 -4.77 -11.47
N ALA A 8 -24.45 -6.10 -11.48
CA ALA A 8 -23.55 -6.97 -10.73
C ALA A 8 -22.11 -6.93 -11.29
N LEU A 9 -21.96 -6.91 -12.61
CA LEU A 9 -20.65 -6.78 -13.26
C LEU A 9 -19.96 -5.46 -12.93
N LEU A 10 -20.67 -4.33 -12.98
CA LEU A 10 -20.12 -3.01 -12.62
C LEU A 10 -19.68 -2.94 -11.15
N LEU A 11 -20.41 -3.59 -10.24
CA LEU A 11 -20.07 -3.64 -8.82
C LEU A 11 -18.81 -4.49 -8.56
N CYS A 12 -18.63 -5.62 -9.27
CA CYS A 12 -17.42 -6.44 -9.13
C CYS A 12 -16.16 -5.73 -9.62
N THR A 13 -16.24 -4.99 -10.73
CA THR A 13 -15.11 -4.20 -11.23
C THR A 13 -14.78 -3.03 -10.30
N GLY A 14 -15.79 -2.39 -9.71
CA GLY A 14 -15.60 -1.30 -8.74
C GLY A 14 -15.01 -1.77 -7.39
N LEU A 15 -15.43 -2.93 -6.90
CA LEU A 15 -14.93 -3.53 -5.65
C LEU A 15 -13.49 -4.05 -5.78
N ALA A 16 -13.09 -4.54 -6.95
CA ALA A 16 -11.72 -4.97 -7.21
C ALA A 16 -10.69 -3.81 -7.05
N ILE A 17 -11.11 -2.57 -7.31
CA ILE A 17 -10.25 -1.38 -7.20
C ILE A 17 -10.18 -0.90 -5.75
N ALA A 18 -11.24 -1.09 -4.95
CA ALA A 18 -11.29 -0.69 -3.55
C ALA A 18 -10.48 -1.61 -2.60
N GLY A 19 -10.12 -2.82 -3.06
CA GLY A 19 -9.37 -3.81 -2.27
C GLY A 19 -7.88 -3.95 -2.61
N CYS A 20 -7.42 -3.42 -3.75
CA CYS A 20 -6.01 -3.48 -4.13
C CYS A 20 -5.29 -2.19 -3.70
N GLU A 21 -4.79 -2.17 -2.46
CA GLU A 21 -3.89 -1.10 -2.03
C GLU A 21 -2.66 -1.08 -2.95
N LYS A 22 -2.41 0.07 -3.60
CA LYS A 22 -1.26 0.22 -4.52
C LYS A 22 0.02 -0.17 -3.78
N THR A 23 0.83 -1.03 -4.41
CA THR A 23 2.19 -1.29 -3.92
C THR A 23 3.12 -0.18 -4.42
N TYR A 24 3.74 0.55 -3.50
CA TYR A 24 4.72 1.60 -3.75
C TYR A 24 6.13 1.01 -3.68
N SER A 25 7.00 1.45 -4.57
CA SER A 25 8.41 1.04 -4.61
C SER A 25 9.24 1.73 -3.52
N VAL A 26 10.39 1.14 -3.20
CA VAL A 26 11.40 1.75 -2.31
C VAL A 26 11.82 3.13 -2.82
N LYS A 27 11.98 3.29 -4.14
CA LYS A 27 12.34 4.56 -4.77
C LYS A 27 11.28 5.64 -4.50
N GLU A 28 9.99 5.32 -4.67
CA GLU A 28 8.90 6.25 -4.40
C GLU A 28 8.93 6.74 -2.94
N PHE A 29 9.16 5.84 -1.99
CA PHE A 29 9.30 6.21 -0.57
C PHE A 29 10.51 7.11 -0.29
N LYS A 30 11.63 6.93 -1.02
CA LYS A 30 12.82 7.78 -0.85
C LYS A 30 12.66 9.19 -1.40
N THR A 31 11.80 9.37 -2.41
CA THR A 31 11.66 10.64 -3.12
C THR A 31 10.40 11.43 -2.75
N ASN A 32 9.46 10.82 -2.03
CA ASN A 32 8.19 11.43 -1.67
C ASN A 32 7.98 11.38 -0.15
N GLU A 33 8.34 12.47 0.52
CA GLU A 33 8.26 12.64 1.97
C GLU A 33 6.83 12.45 2.50
N LYS A 34 5.83 13.05 1.85
CA LYS A 34 4.43 12.92 2.27
C LYS A 34 3.96 11.46 2.24
N LEU A 35 4.30 10.75 1.16
CA LEU A 35 4.00 9.32 1.04
C LEU A 35 4.69 8.51 2.15
N TYR A 36 5.96 8.81 2.43
CA TYR A 36 6.72 8.18 3.49
C TYR A 36 6.05 8.36 4.86
N GLU A 37 5.68 9.59 5.23
CA GLU A 37 5.05 9.89 6.53
C GLU A 37 3.69 9.23 6.71
N GLU A 38 2.85 9.24 5.68
CA GLU A 38 1.53 8.60 5.71
C GLU A 38 1.67 7.09 5.95
N TRP A 39 2.62 6.46 5.27
CA TRP A 39 2.88 5.03 5.41
C TRP A 39 3.61 4.67 6.69
N ALA A 40 4.50 5.52 7.20
CA ALA A 40 5.12 5.32 8.51
C ALA A 40 4.06 5.20 9.60
N LYS A 41 3.11 6.15 9.65
CA LYS A 41 1.98 6.13 10.60
C LYS A 41 1.06 4.92 10.43
N LYS A 42 0.87 4.43 9.20
CA LYS A 42 0.10 3.20 8.94
C LYS A 42 0.84 1.97 9.46
N CYS A 43 2.13 1.86 9.15
CA CYS A 43 2.96 0.70 9.48
C CYS A 43 3.27 0.60 10.98
N GLU A 44 3.37 1.71 11.71
CA GLU A 44 3.49 1.73 13.17
C GLU A 44 2.28 1.12 13.88
N LYS A 45 1.08 1.23 13.28
CA LYS A 45 -0.14 0.64 13.83
C LYS A 45 -0.28 -0.85 13.51
N ASP A 46 0.46 -1.32 12.52
CA ASP A 46 0.41 -2.69 12.00
C ASP A 46 1.65 -3.47 12.46
N ASP A 47 1.88 -3.47 13.78
CA ASP A 47 3.13 -3.92 14.42
C ASP A 47 3.30 -5.45 14.46
N SER A 48 2.48 -6.20 13.70
CA SER A 48 2.63 -7.63 13.57
C SER A 48 3.61 -7.97 12.44
N PRO A 49 4.78 -8.58 12.72
CA PRO A 49 5.74 -8.99 11.69
C PRO A 49 5.16 -10.02 10.71
N PHE A 50 4.07 -10.70 11.07
CA PHE A 50 3.34 -11.65 10.22
C PHE A 50 2.27 -11.00 9.33
N LYS A 51 1.91 -9.73 9.56
CA LYS A 51 0.88 -8.99 8.79
C LYS A 51 1.42 -7.80 8.00
N SER A 52 2.72 -7.52 8.09
CA SER A 52 3.34 -6.37 7.44
C SER A 52 3.11 -6.38 5.91
N SER A 53 2.36 -5.40 5.42
CA SER A 53 2.12 -5.20 3.99
C SER A 53 3.43 -5.04 3.21
N GLN A 54 3.40 -5.32 1.91
CA GLN A 54 4.58 -5.11 1.06
C GLN A 54 5.07 -3.66 1.10
N ASN A 55 4.15 -2.70 1.29
CA ASN A 55 4.49 -1.29 1.44
C ASN A 55 5.26 -1.00 2.73
N CYS A 56 4.91 -1.62 3.85
CA CYS A 56 5.68 -1.49 5.09
C CYS A 56 7.09 -2.08 4.98
N LYS A 57 7.24 -3.19 4.23
CA LYS A 57 8.57 -3.75 3.93
C LYS A 57 9.39 -2.79 3.07
N ASN A 58 8.80 -2.23 2.02
CA ASN A 58 9.47 -1.28 1.13
C ASN A 58 9.82 0.04 1.84
N LEU A 59 8.95 0.54 2.72
CA LEU A 59 9.19 1.70 3.57
C LEU A 59 10.38 1.45 4.53
N ARG A 60 10.40 0.30 5.22
CA ARG A 60 11.51 -0.07 6.11
C ARG A 60 12.83 -0.18 5.35
N GLN A 61 12.81 -0.75 4.14
CA GLN A 61 14.00 -0.78 3.29
C GLN A 61 14.45 0.63 2.89
N ALA A 62 13.52 1.52 2.52
CA ALA A 62 13.84 2.92 2.21
C ALA A 62 14.51 3.62 3.40
N TYR A 63 14.00 3.39 4.62
CA TYR A 63 14.60 3.91 5.85
C TYR A 63 16.04 3.41 6.05
N VAL A 64 16.27 2.10 5.91
CA VAL A 64 17.62 1.51 6.03
C VAL A 64 18.58 2.13 5.01
N GLU A 65 18.14 2.26 3.76
CA GLU A 65 18.98 2.82 2.69
C GLU A 65 19.31 4.31 2.85
N LEU A 66 18.43 5.09 3.51
CA LEU A 66 18.58 6.53 3.70
C LEU A 66 19.36 6.88 4.97
N PHE A 67 19.11 6.18 6.08
CA PHE A 67 19.51 6.64 7.40
C PHE A 67 20.43 5.66 8.15
N LEU A 68 20.43 4.37 7.80
CA LEU A 68 21.20 3.33 8.51
C LEU A 68 22.36 2.77 7.69
N ARG A 69 22.64 3.34 6.51
CA ARG A 69 23.81 2.95 5.73
C ARG A 69 25.06 3.59 6.36
N PRO A 70 26.13 2.82 6.68
CA PRO A 70 27.39 3.38 7.19
C PRO A 70 28.08 4.28 6.15
#